data_AF-A0A3P8VGJ1-F1
#
_entry.id   AF-A0A3P8VGJ1-F1
#
_cell.length_a   1.000
_cell.length_b   1.000
_cell.length_c   1.000
_cell.angle_alpha   90.00
_cell.angle_beta   90.00
_cell.angle_gamma   90.00
#
_symmetry.space_group_name_H-M   'P 1'
#
loop_
_entity.id
_entity.type
_entity.pdbx_description
1 polymer ?
#
loop_
_entity_poly.entity_id
_entity_poly.type
_entity_poly.pdbx_seq_one_letter_code
_entity_poly.pdbx_strand_id
1 'polypeptide(L)'
;MSGEKEMTYKEAIEKAGNSLTRFPLIPIRGVPLMSIIANNFDSIWAFNPDPSDLLIATYPKAGTTWTQEIIDLLINNGDAEACRRAPTPVRSPFLEIHSPPPIPSGLDLLKKMDPPRIIKTHLPFQLVPQGFWENKCKNPARVVRTIMQYLDLSVSDEVIDRIVELTSFKNMKDNPMANYSCVPPEVFDMSISPFMRKGEVGDWKNYFTPEQLKMFDEDYEKQMKDVHIPFRSLI
;
A
#
# COMPACT_ATOMS: atom_id res chain seq x y z
N MET A 1 14.48 -22.30 28.04
CA MET A 1 14.55 -21.80 26.66
C MET A 1 14.36 -20.30 26.75
N SER A 2 15.43 -19.53 26.56
CA SER A 2 15.42 -18.07 26.65
C SER A 2 14.46 -17.52 25.62
N GLY A 3 13.37 -16.89 26.06
CA GLY A 3 12.48 -16.14 25.18
C GLY A 3 13.22 -14.94 24.64
N GLU A 4 13.83 -15.07 23.46
CA GLU A 4 14.30 -13.90 22.71
C GLU A 4 13.07 -13.02 22.46
N LYS A 5 13.13 -11.79 22.96
CA LYS A 5 12.11 -10.78 22.72
C LYS A 5 12.02 -10.56 21.21
N GLU A 6 10.84 -10.79 20.64
CA GLU A 6 10.60 -10.59 19.21
C GLU A 6 10.85 -9.10 18.86
N MET A 7 11.67 -8.86 17.85
CA MET A 7 12.02 -7.50 17.43
C MET A 7 10.79 -6.81 16.85
N THR A 8 10.59 -5.54 17.21
CA THR A 8 9.63 -4.67 16.54
C THR A 8 10.02 -4.47 15.08
N TYR A 9 9.04 -4.12 14.24
CA TYR A 9 9.30 -3.84 12.82
C TYR A 9 10.36 -2.74 12.63
N LYS A 10 10.37 -1.72 13.49
CA LYS A 10 11.37 -0.66 13.50
C LYS A 10 12.77 -1.20 13.82
N GLU A 11 12.92 -1.95 14.92
CA GLU A 11 14.20 -2.56 15.31
C GLU A 11 14.73 -3.50 14.22
N ALA A 12 13.85 -4.23 13.53
CA ALA A 12 14.22 -5.09 12.42
C ALA A 12 14.78 -4.30 11.23
N ILE A 13 14.18 -3.15 10.89
CA ILE A 13 14.69 -2.28 9.82
C ILE A 13 16.02 -1.65 10.20
N GLU A 14 16.15 -1.12 11.42
CA GLU A 14 17.41 -0.52 11.92
C GLU A 14 18.56 -1.52 11.82
N LYS A 15 18.31 -2.77 12.23
CA LYS A 15 19.30 -3.85 12.16
C LYS A 15 19.62 -4.28 10.72
N ALA A 16 18.69 -4.12 9.78
CA ALA A 16 18.87 -4.44 8.36
C ALA A 16 19.47 -3.29 7.54
N GLY A 17 19.72 -2.10 8.12
CA GLY A 17 20.05 -0.88 7.37
C GLY A 17 21.14 -1.06 6.31
N ASN A 18 22.25 -1.71 6.66
CA ASN A 18 23.38 -1.95 5.74
C ASN A 18 23.10 -3.02 4.66
N SER A 19 22.04 -3.81 4.82
CA SER A 19 21.65 -4.87 3.88
C SER A 19 20.72 -4.36 2.77
N LEU A 20 20.21 -3.12 2.89
CA LEU A 20 19.34 -2.50 1.90
C LEU A 20 20.19 -1.85 0.81
N THR A 21 20.17 -2.46 -0.37
CA THR A 21 20.99 -2.04 -1.50
C THR A 21 20.13 -1.83 -2.75
N ARG A 22 20.67 -1.13 -3.74
CA ARG A 22 20.04 -1.04 -5.05
C ARG A 22 19.90 -2.44 -5.65
N PHE A 23 18.70 -2.73 -6.13
CA PHE A 23 18.33 -4.03 -6.66
C PHE A 23 18.23 -3.97 -8.18
N PRO A 24 18.67 -5.02 -8.90
CA PRO A 24 18.31 -5.18 -10.30
C PRO A 24 16.81 -5.48 -10.44
N LEU A 25 16.27 -5.12 -11.61
CA LEU A 25 14.90 -5.48 -12.00
C LEU A 25 14.92 -6.78 -12.80
N ILE A 26 14.09 -7.73 -12.41
CA ILE A 26 13.93 -9.02 -13.08
C ILE A 26 12.50 -9.09 -13.62
N PRO A 27 12.31 -9.38 -14.92
CA PRO A 27 10.97 -9.48 -15.50
C PRO A 27 10.27 -10.76 -15.04
N ILE A 28 9.10 -10.62 -14.42
CA ILE A 28 8.16 -11.72 -14.15
C ILE A 28 6.95 -11.51 -15.04
N ARG A 29 6.76 -12.43 -16.00
CA ARG A 29 5.70 -12.34 -17.04
C ARG A 29 5.63 -10.96 -17.71
N GLY A 30 6.79 -10.39 -18.03
CA GLY A 30 6.91 -9.08 -18.67
C GLY A 30 6.84 -7.87 -17.74
N VAL A 31 6.59 -8.04 -16.44
CA VAL A 31 6.57 -6.96 -15.46
C VAL A 31 7.91 -6.89 -14.73
N PRO A 32 8.63 -5.75 -14.72
CA PRO A 32 9.88 -5.63 -14.00
C PRO A 32 9.63 -5.54 -12.49
N LEU A 33 10.16 -6.52 -11.74
CA LEU A 33 10.09 -6.56 -10.28
C LEU A 33 11.48 -6.46 -9.65
N MET A 34 11.55 -6.00 -8.40
CA MET A 34 12.79 -6.03 -7.62
C MET A 34 13.30 -7.48 -7.55
N SER A 35 14.59 -7.70 -7.78
CA SER A 35 15.17 -9.06 -7.81
C SER A 35 14.82 -9.91 -6.59
N ILE A 36 14.80 -9.33 -5.39
CA ILE A 36 14.41 -10.06 -4.17
C ILE A 36 12.95 -10.52 -4.19
N ILE A 37 12.05 -9.73 -4.79
CA ILE A 37 10.65 -10.10 -4.99
C ILE A 37 10.54 -11.17 -6.08
N ALA A 38 11.23 -10.97 -7.20
CA ALA A 38 11.23 -11.88 -8.34
C ALA A 38 11.76 -13.28 -7.95
N ASN A 39 12.84 -13.34 -7.17
CA ASN A 39 13.43 -14.59 -6.70
C ASN A 39 12.53 -15.35 -5.71
N ASN A 40 11.57 -14.67 -5.09
CA ASN A 40 10.60 -15.26 -4.16
C ASN A 40 9.17 -15.28 -4.74
N PHE A 41 9.02 -15.07 -6.06
CA PHE A 41 7.71 -14.88 -6.67
C PHE A 41 6.82 -16.10 -6.56
N ASP A 42 7.37 -17.31 -6.61
CA ASP A 42 6.59 -18.55 -6.47
C ASP A 42 5.87 -18.62 -5.11
N SER A 43 6.51 -18.18 -4.03
CA SER A 43 5.91 -18.10 -2.70
C SER A 43 4.78 -17.08 -2.64
N ILE A 44 4.94 -15.94 -3.34
CA ILE A 44 3.90 -14.91 -3.46
C ILE A 44 2.72 -15.46 -4.25
N TRP A 45 2.99 -16.07 -5.41
CA TRP A 45 1.99 -16.63 -6.31
C TRP A 45 1.19 -17.78 -5.68
N ALA A 46 1.85 -18.57 -4.82
CA ALA A 46 1.23 -19.65 -4.06
C ALA A 46 0.41 -19.18 -2.84
N PHE A 47 0.39 -17.89 -2.52
CA PHE A 47 -0.39 -17.38 -1.39
C PHE A 47 -1.88 -17.63 -1.60
N ASN A 48 -2.48 -18.37 -0.66
CA ASN A 48 -3.91 -18.65 -0.63
C ASN A 48 -4.60 -17.77 0.43
N PRO A 49 -5.32 -16.71 0.05
CA PRO A 49 -6.03 -15.85 0.98
C PRO A 49 -7.25 -16.54 1.58
N ASP A 50 -7.69 -16.08 2.73
CA ASP A 50 -8.98 -16.47 3.30
C ASP A 50 -10.12 -15.71 2.59
N PRO A 51 -11.31 -16.30 2.39
CA PRO A 51 -12.45 -15.60 1.78
C PRO A 51 -12.83 -14.28 2.47
N SER A 52 -12.53 -14.14 3.77
CA SER A 52 -12.79 -12.93 4.54
C SER A 52 -11.72 -11.83 4.37
N ASP A 53 -10.61 -12.11 3.69
CA ASP A 53 -9.55 -11.14 3.45
C ASP A 53 -9.97 -10.01 2.50
N LEU A 54 -9.32 -8.87 2.69
CA LEU A 54 -9.50 -7.65 1.93
C LEU A 54 -8.20 -7.25 1.24
N LEU A 55 -8.17 -7.23 -0.09
CA LEU A 55 -7.02 -6.87 -0.91
C LEU A 55 -7.10 -5.41 -1.39
N ILE A 56 -6.14 -4.58 -0.99
CA ILE A 56 -5.93 -3.22 -1.51
C ILE A 56 -4.85 -3.28 -2.59
N ALA A 57 -5.24 -3.19 -3.86
CA ALA A 57 -4.33 -3.22 -5.00
C ALA A 57 -4.27 -1.87 -5.71
N THR A 58 -3.08 -1.29 -5.82
CA THR A 58 -2.86 0.00 -6.50
C THR A 58 -1.52 0.03 -7.23
N TYR A 59 -1.38 0.84 -8.27
CA TYR A 59 -0.04 1.19 -8.75
C TYR A 59 0.70 2.03 -7.68
N PRO A 60 2.03 1.91 -7.51
CA PRO A 60 2.76 2.70 -6.53
C PRO A 60 2.43 4.19 -6.64
N LYS A 61 2.27 4.85 -5.49
CA LYS A 61 1.95 6.28 -5.35
C LYS A 61 0.53 6.69 -5.77
N ALA A 62 -0.39 5.75 -6.04
CA ALA A 62 -1.79 6.02 -6.37
C ALA A 62 -2.75 6.10 -5.15
N GLY A 63 -2.28 6.57 -3.99
CA GLY A 63 -3.14 6.79 -2.80
C GLY A 63 -3.32 5.60 -1.85
N THR A 64 -2.47 4.58 -1.93
CA THR A 64 -2.60 3.34 -1.14
C THR A 64 -2.68 3.55 0.35
N THR A 65 -1.76 4.36 0.92
CA THR A 65 -1.73 4.64 2.36
C THR A 65 -3.02 5.31 2.82
N TRP A 66 -3.58 6.20 2.00
CA TRP A 66 -4.85 6.86 2.31
C TRP A 66 -6.01 5.85 2.34
N THR A 67 -6.07 4.96 1.35
CA THR A 67 -7.05 3.86 1.33
C THR A 67 -6.91 2.92 2.52
N GLN A 68 -5.67 2.57 2.90
CA GLN A 68 -5.40 1.73 4.09
C GLN A 68 -5.96 2.36 5.37
N GLU A 69 -5.73 3.66 5.61
CA GLU A 69 -6.26 4.34 6.80
C GLU A 69 -7.79 4.44 6.79
N ILE A 70 -8.41 4.75 5.64
CA ILE A 70 -9.88 4.80 5.52
C ILE A 70 -10.48 3.45 5.91
N ILE A 71 -9.95 2.37 5.38
CA ILE A 71 -10.47 1.02 5.61
C ILE A 71 -10.28 0.60 7.06
N ASP A 72 -9.10 0.85 7.63
CA ASP A 72 -8.82 0.47 9.02
C ASP A 72 -9.75 1.22 9.97
N LEU A 73 -9.98 2.52 9.74
CA LEU A 73 -10.95 3.28 10.53
C LEU A 73 -12.39 2.79 10.31
N LEU A 74 -12.79 2.47 9.08
CA LEU A 74 -14.13 1.92 8.80
C LEU A 74 -14.38 0.62 9.57
N ILE A 75 -13.43 -0.31 9.54
CA ILE A 75 -13.53 -1.60 10.22
C ILE A 75 -13.54 -1.42 11.75
N ASN A 76 -12.85 -0.41 12.26
CA ASN A 76 -12.81 -0.09 13.70
C ASN A 76 -13.86 0.96 14.11
N ASN A 77 -14.93 1.16 13.33
CA ASN A 77 -16.01 2.11 13.63
C ASN A 77 -15.51 3.54 13.97
N GLY A 78 -14.49 3.98 13.24
CA GLY A 78 -13.81 5.26 13.39
C GLY A 78 -12.88 5.36 14.61
N ASP A 79 -12.63 4.29 15.37
CA ASP A 79 -11.74 4.32 16.54
C ASP A 79 -10.27 4.58 16.12
N ALA A 80 -9.79 5.78 16.44
CA ALA A 80 -8.45 6.22 16.12
C ALA A 80 -7.37 5.51 16.95
N GLU A 81 -7.68 5.14 18.20
CA GLU A 81 -6.72 4.46 19.07
C GLU A 81 -6.53 3.01 18.63
N ALA A 82 -7.62 2.34 18.21
CA ALA A 82 -7.53 1.03 17.56
C ALA A 82 -6.64 1.07 16.30
N CYS A 83 -6.70 2.15 15.51
CA CYS A 83 -5.86 2.33 14.33
C CYS A 83 -4.39 2.68 14.64
N ARG A 84 -4.07 3.03 15.89
CA ARG A 84 -2.70 3.33 16.35
C ARG A 84 -1.95 2.11 16.89
N ARG A 85 -2.58 0.93 16.92
CA ARG A 85 -2.00 -0.32 17.42
C ARG A 85 -0.65 -0.70 16.79
N ALA A 86 -0.41 -0.33 15.53
CA ALA A 86 0.86 -0.54 14.85
C ALA A 86 0.99 0.34 13.58
N PRO A 87 2.20 0.50 13.02
CA PRO A 87 2.39 1.17 11.73
C PRO A 87 1.66 0.46 10.56
N THR A 88 1.34 1.20 9.50
CA THR A 88 0.59 0.68 8.33
C THR A 88 1.19 -0.61 7.73
N PRO A 89 2.52 -0.78 7.56
CA PRO A 89 3.09 -2.03 7.02
C PRO A 89 2.81 -3.27 7.87
N VAL A 90 2.53 -3.09 9.17
CA VAL A 90 2.20 -4.18 10.10
C VAL A 90 0.69 -4.42 10.16
N ARG A 91 -0.11 -3.35 10.17
CA ARG A 91 -1.60 -3.46 10.14
C ARG A 91 -2.13 -4.00 8.82
N SER A 92 -1.45 -3.68 7.73
CA SER A 92 -1.82 -4.08 6.38
C SER A 92 -0.59 -4.55 5.60
N PRO A 93 -0.15 -5.81 5.81
CA PRO A 93 1.06 -6.34 5.22
C PRO A 93 1.12 -6.18 3.70
N PHE A 94 2.31 -5.88 3.21
CA PHE A 94 2.57 -5.67 1.80
C PHE A 94 2.93 -7.01 1.14
N LEU A 95 1.95 -7.63 0.46
CA LEU A 95 1.97 -9.02 0.01
C LEU A 95 3.30 -9.47 -0.61
N GLU A 96 3.80 -8.71 -1.58
CA GLU A 96 4.98 -9.11 -2.36
C GLU A 96 6.32 -8.72 -1.73
N ILE A 97 6.34 -7.91 -0.65
CA ILE A 97 7.60 -7.39 -0.13
C ILE A 97 8.39 -8.51 0.56
N HIS A 98 9.60 -8.76 0.05
CA HIS A 98 10.58 -9.66 0.63
C HIS A 98 11.81 -8.83 0.98
N SER A 99 11.83 -8.29 2.19
CA SER A 99 12.94 -7.45 2.66
C SER A 99 14.11 -8.33 3.14
N PRO A 100 15.35 -7.84 3.12
CA PRO A 100 16.48 -8.55 3.71
C PRO A 100 16.23 -8.83 5.21
N PRO A 101 16.64 -10.01 5.72
CA PRO A 101 16.59 -10.28 7.15
C PRO A 101 17.35 -9.21 7.96
N PRO A 102 16.88 -8.87 9.17
CA PRO A 102 15.76 -9.51 9.87
C PRO A 102 14.38 -8.88 9.62
N ILE A 103 14.20 -8.04 8.60
CA ILE A 103 12.88 -7.45 8.31
C ILE A 103 11.94 -8.58 7.84
N PRO A 104 10.77 -8.79 8.48
CA PRO A 104 9.84 -9.82 8.04
C PRO A 104 9.29 -9.50 6.64
N SER A 105 9.09 -10.52 5.81
CA SER A 105 8.37 -10.35 4.55
C SER A 105 6.88 -10.09 4.81
N GLY A 106 6.17 -9.60 3.79
CA GLY A 106 4.70 -9.51 3.84
C GLY A 106 4.04 -10.85 4.17
N LEU A 107 4.54 -11.93 3.57
CA LEU A 107 4.06 -13.28 3.83
C LEU A 107 4.34 -13.75 5.27
N ASP A 108 5.48 -13.38 5.85
CA ASP A 108 5.80 -13.72 7.25
C ASP A 108 4.87 -13.03 8.24
N LEU A 109 4.48 -11.78 7.95
CA LEU A 109 3.47 -11.08 8.74
C LEU A 109 2.08 -11.73 8.58
N LEU A 110 1.67 -12.02 7.34
CA LEU A 110 0.35 -12.61 7.04
C LEU A 110 0.15 -14.00 7.66
N LYS A 111 1.22 -14.79 7.82
CA LYS A 111 1.20 -16.10 8.49
C LYS A 111 0.92 -16.02 9.99
N LYS A 112 1.21 -14.87 10.62
CA LYS A 112 1.02 -14.62 12.06
C LYS A 112 -0.30 -13.92 12.38
N MET A 113 -1.08 -13.57 11.36
CA MET A 113 -2.34 -12.85 11.51
C MET A 113 -3.51 -13.80 11.29
N ASP A 114 -4.53 -13.67 12.14
CA ASP A 114 -5.82 -14.33 11.93
C ASP A 114 -6.67 -13.57 10.90
N PRO A 115 -7.40 -14.26 10.00
CA PRO A 115 -8.44 -13.64 9.18
C PRO A 115 -9.56 -13.01 10.01
N PRO A 116 -10.22 -11.92 9.53
CA PRO A 116 -9.99 -11.24 8.25
C PRO A 116 -8.76 -10.34 8.24
N ARG A 117 -7.97 -10.39 7.16
CA ARG A 117 -6.76 -9.56 7.00
C ARG A 117 -6.97 -8.45 5.97
N ILE A 118 -6.39 -7.27 6.24
CA ILE A 118 -6.23 -6.21 5.24
C ILE A 118 -4.86 -6.40 4.59
N ILE A 119 -4.83 -6.66 3.29
CA ILE A 119 -3.61 -7.01 2.54
C ILE A 119 -3.38 -5.94 1.49
N LYS A 120 -2.16 -5.38 1.40
CA LYS A 120 -1.81 -4.42 0.35
C LYS A 120 -0.99 -5.11 -0.74
N THR A 121 -1.17 -4.72 -2.00
CA THR A 121 -0.26 -5.08 -3.10
C THR A 121 -0.10 -3.96 -4.14
N HIS A 122 1.04 -3.99 -4.82
CA HIS A 122 1.36 -3.21 -6.02
C HIS A 122 1.51 -4.10 -7.25
N LEU A 123 1.28 -5.42 -7.11
CA LEU A 123 1.26 -6.33 -8.23
C LEU A 123 0.14 -5.92 -9.21
N PRO A 124 0.45 -5.84 -10.51
CA PRO A 124 -0.56 -5.73 -11.55
C PRO A 124 -1.57 -6.89 -11.45
N PHE A 125 -2.78 -6.67 -11.96
CA PHE A 125 -3.88 -7.63 -11.90
C PHE A 125 -3.45 -9.07 -12.28
N GLN A 126 -2.68 -9.22 -13.34
CA GLN A 126 -2.21 -10.52 -13.84
C GLN A 126 -1.16 -11.22 -12.96
N LEU A 127 -0.58 -10.50 -11.98
CA LEU A 127 0.39 -11.01 -11.02
C LEU A 127 -0.18 -11.19 -9.61
N VAL A 128 -1.42 -10.74 -9.35
CA VAL A 128 -2.11 -11.03 -8.09
C VAL A 128 -2.37 -12.54 -8.00
N PRO A 129 -2.06 -13.19 -6.85
CA PRO A 129 -2.28 -14.62 -6.67
C PRO A 129 -3.72 -15.05 -6.98
N GLN A 130 -3.86 -16.18 -7.67
CA GLN A 130 -5.16 -16.65 -8.16
C GLN A 130 -6.18 -16.88 -7.04
N GLY A 131 -5.71 -17.27 -5.85
CA GLY A 131 -6.57 -17.53 -4.69
C GLY A 131 -7.44 -16.33 -4.28
N PHE A 132 -7.01 -15.08 -4.54
CA PHE A 132 -7.85 -13.91 -4.27
C PHE A 132 -9.14 -13.91 -5.10
N TRP A 133 -9.06 -14.41 -6.33
CA TRP A 133 -10.20 -14.47 -7.25
C TRP A 133 -11.07 -15.69 -6.96
N GLU A 134 -10.43 -16.84 -6.71
CA GLU A 134 -11.13 -18.10 -6.39
C GLU A 134 -11.92 -18.00 -5.09
N ASN A 135 -11.33 -17.37 -4.08
CA ASN A 135 -11.97 -17.18 -2.78
C ASN A 135 -12.85 -15.92 -2.72
N LYS A 136 -12.98 -15.20 -3.85
CA LYS A 136 -13.83 -13.99 -3.99
C LYS A 136 -13.53 -12.93 -2.92
N CYS A 137 -12.26 -12.76 -2.59
CA CYS A 137 -11.82 -11.78 -1.60
C CYS A 137 -12.27 -10.36 -2.00
N LYS A 138 -12.50 -9.53 -0.98
CA LYS A 138 -12.94 -8.14 -1.19
C LYS A 138 -11.77 -7.30 -1.76
N ASN A 139 -12.03 -6.41 -2.72
CA ASN A 139 -11.12 -5.37 -3.21
C ASN A 139 -11.79 -3.97 -3.20
N PRO A 140 -11.41 -3.07 -2.28
CA PRO A 140 -12.05 -1.79 -2.07
C PRO A 140 -11.47 -0.73 -3.02
N ALA A 141 -11.93 -0.74 -4.28
CA ALA A 141 -11.61 0.32 -5.23
C ALA A 141 -12.67 1.46 -5.16
N ARG A 142 -12.28 2.61 -4.57
CA ARG A 142 -12.95 3.95 -4.49
C ARG A 142 -13.82 4.25 -3.25
N VAL A 143 -13.70 5.52 -2.79
CA VAL A 143 -14.51 6.39 -1.87
C VAL A 143 -15.19 5.74 -0.67
N VAL A 144 -15.05 6.34 0.52
CA VAL A 144 -15.60 5.87 1.82
C VAL A 144 -16.98 5.20 1.72
N ARG A 145 -17.99 5.85 1.12
CA ARG A 145 -19.35 5.28 1.00
C ARG A 145 -19.43 4.08 0.05
N THR A 146 -18.69 4.10 -1.06
CA THR A 146 -18.59 2.97 -1.98
C THR A 146 -17.82 1.82 -1.32
N ILE A 147 -16.77 2.11 -0.54
CA ILE A 147 -16.06 1.12 0.28
C ILE A 147 -17.01 0.51 1.30
N MET A 148 -17.80 1.32 2.03
CA MET A 148 -18.77 0.82 3.01
C MET A 148 -19.77 -0.14 2.39
N GLN A 149 -20.38 0.24 1.26
CA GLN A 149 -21.32 -0.62 0.53
C GLN A 149 -20.65 -1.93 0.09
N TYR A 150 -19.42 -1.84 -0.41
CA TYR A 150 -18.67 -3.00 -0.86
C TYR A 150 -18.23 -3.92 0.30
N LEU A 151 -17.93 -3.34 1.45
CA LEU A 151 -17.55 -4.06 2.67
C LEU A 151 -18.76 -4.57 3.46
N ASP A 152 -19.99 -4.21 3.09
CA ASP A 152 -21.21 -4.46 3.84
C ASP A 152 -21.17 -3.84 5.25
N LEU A 153 -20.66 -2.61 5.33
CA LEU A 153 -20.55 -1.84 6.57
C LEU A 153 -21.62 -0.76 6.63
N SER A 154 -22.22 -0.62 7.81
CA SER A 154 -23.12 0.48 8.16
C SER A 154 -22.50 1.24 9.34
N VAL A 155 -22.05 2.48 9.10
CA VAL A 155 -21.56 3.40 10.15
C VAL A 155 -22.33 4.71 10.07
N SER A 156 -22.40 5.45 11.18
CA SER A 156 -23.16 6.70 11.25
C SER A 156 -22.47 7.85 10.50
N ASP A 157 -23.21 8.90 10.15
CA ASP A 157 -22.65 10.07 9.48
C ASP A 157 -21.56 10.75 10.34
N GLU A 158 -21.70 10.73 11.66
CA GLU A 158 -20.68 11.25 12.58
C GLU A 158 -19.38 10.45 12.50
N VAL A 159 -19.46 9.13 12.31
CA VAL A 159 -18.29 8.27 12.09
C VAL A 159 -17.67 8.58 10.74
N ILE A 160 -18.48 8.80 9.69
CA ILE A 160 -17.99 9.17 8.36
C ILE A 160 -17.23 10.50 8.43
N ASP A 161 -17.79 11.52 9.08
CA ASP A 161 -17.16 12.82 9.24
C ASP A 161 -15.82 12.70 9.99
N ARG A 162 -15.78 11.89 11.05
CA ARG A 162 -14.54 11.59 11.77
C ARG A 162 -13.50 10.90 10.89
N ILE A 163 -13.91 9.95 10.05
CA ILE A 163 -13.01 9.28 9.11
C ILE A 163 -12.45 10.27 8.09
N VAL A 164 -13.29 11.13 7.52
CA VAL A 164 -12.87 12.16 6.57
C VAL A 164 -11.86 13.11 7.23
N GLU A 165 -12.11 13.53 8.47
CA GLU A 165 -11.19 14.37 9.23
C GLU A 165 -9.85 13.66 9.45
N LEU A 166 -9.85 12.46 10.05
CA LEU A 166 -8.63 11.71 10.40
C LEU A 166 -7.80 11.33 9.17
N THR A 167 -8.46 11.07 8.04
CA THR A 167 -7.79 10.70 6.78
C THR A 167 -7.50 11.89 5.87
N SER A 168 -7.76 13.12 6.33
CA SER A 168 -7.34 14.32 5.62
C SER A 168 -5.81 14.35 5.47
N PHE A 169 -5.33 14.92 4.37
CA PHE A 169 -3.88 15.01 4.12
C PHE A 169 -3.14 15.68 5.28
N LYS A 170 -3.73 16.74 5.86
CA LYS A 170 -3.19 17.45 7.03
C LYS A 170 -2.95 16.48 8.19
N ASN A 171 -3.95 15.71 8.59
CA ASN A 171 -3.84 14.81 9.75
C ASN A 171 -2.93 13.61 9.44
N MET A 172 -3.04 13.03 8.25
CA MET A 172 -2.20 11.88 7.88
C MET A 172 -0.72 12.24 7.73
N LYS A 173 -0.39 13.48 7.33
CA LYS A 173 0.99 13.95 7.22
C LYS A 173 1.72 13.89 8.56
N ASP A 174 1.01 14.17 9.64
CA ASP A 174 1.57 14.19 11.00
C ASP A 174 1.35 12.86 11.76
N ASN A 175 0.65 11.89 11.17
CA ASN A 175 0.39 10.59 11.80
C ASN A 175 1.60 9.64 11.65
N PRO A 176 2.33 9.32 12.75
CA PRO A 176 3.52 8.46 12.69
C PRO A 176 3.23 7.02 12.24
N MET A 177 1.96 6.59 12.35
CA MET A 177 1.55 5.25 11.91
C MET A 177 1.36 5.16 10.40
N ALA A 178 1.19 6.29 9.71
CA ALA A 178 0.87 6.34 8.28
C ALA A 178 1.91 7.12 7.44
N ASN A 179 2.66 8.05 8.04
CA ASN A 179 3.62 8.91 7.33
C ASN A 179 5.03 8.29 7.17
N TYR A 180 5.20 7.03 7.57
CA TYR A 180 6.46 6.27 7.47
C TYR A 180 7.62 6.84 8.32
N SER A 181 7.35 7.68 9.33
CA SER A 181 8.38 8.15 10.28
C SER A 181 8.96 7.04 11.16
N CYS A 182 8.36 5.84 11.15
CA CYS A 182 8.91 4.65 11.78
C CYS A 182 10.06 4.01 10.98
N VAL A 183 10.26 4.40 9.72
CA VAL A 183 11.35 3.92 8.87
C VAL A 183 12.62 4.73 9.19
N PRO A 184 13.76 4.08 9.49
CA PRO A 184 15.01 4.76 9.78
C PRO A 184 15.54 5.59 8.59
N PRO A 185 16.25 6.70 8.83
CA PRO A 185 16.80 7.56 7.78
C PRO A 185 17.76 6.85 6.81
N GLU A 186 18.46 5.82 7.27
CA GLU A 186 19.37 4.99 6.45
C GLU A 186 18.62 4.25 5.33
N VAL A 187 17.31 4.03 5.53
CA VAL A 187 16.42 3.33 4.60
C VAL A 187 15.57 4.29 3.79
N PHE A 188 15.05 5.33 4.46
CA PHE A 188 14.25 6.35 3.82
C PHE A 188 14.54 7.72 4.42
N ASP A 189 15.39 8.48 3.74
CA ASP A 189 15.79 9.82 4.18
C ASP A 189 14.65 10.83 3.97
N MET A 190 13.86 11.04 5.02
CA MET A 190 12.75 11.99 5.03
C MET A 190 13.20 13.46 4.96
N SER A 191 14.49 13.76 5.16
CA SER A 191 15.01 15.13 5.01
C SER A 191 15.08 15.57 3.55
N ILE A 192 15.26 14.61 2.63
CA ILE A 192 15.22 14.84 1.17
C ILE A 192 13.78 15.00 0.71
N SER A 193 12.90 14.08 1.12
CA SER A 193 11.47 14.15 0.78
C SER A 193 10.62 13.39 1.80
N PRO A 194 9.63 14.05 2.43
CA PRO A 194 8.71 13.33 3.31
C PRO A 194 7.83 12.38 2.50
N PHE A 195 7.44 11.25 3.10
CA PHE A 195 6.57 10.26 2.47
C PHE A 195 5.22 10.86 2.05
N MET A 196 4.61 11.65 2.95
CA MET A 196 3.42 12.46 2.71
C MET A 196 3.84 13.82 2.15
N ARG A 197 3.93 13.92 0.81
CA ARG A 197 4.60 15.04 0.11
C ARG A 197 3.75 16.32 -0.02
N LYS A 198 2.77 16.33 -0.93
CA LYS A 198 1.88 17.49 -1.20
C LYS A 198 0.40 17.17 -1.13
N GLY A 199 -0.02 16.00 -1.62
CA GLY A 199 -1.45 15.61 -1.61
C GLY A 199 -2.31 16.39 -2.60
N GLU A 200 -1.72 16.96 -3.64
CA GLU A 200 -2.38 17.84 -4.60
C GLU A 200 -2.44 17.22 -6.00
N VAL A 201 -3.51 17.52 -6.74
CA VAL A 201 -3.67 17.15 -8.15
C VAL A 201 -3.03 18.23 -9.04
N GLY A 202 -2.32 17.80 -10.08
CA GLY A 202 -1.77 18.72 -11.09
C GLY A 202 -0.34 19.21 -10.83
N ASP A 203 0.29 18.78 -9.74
CA ASP A 203 1.67 19.19 -9.39
C ASP A 203 2.72 18.79 -10.44
N TRP A 204 2.40 17.84 -11.33
CA TRP A 204 3.25 17.47 -12.48
C TRP A 204 3.63 18.66 -13.38
N LYS A 205 2.78 19.70 -13.43
CA LYS A 205 3.04 20.94 -14.19
C LYS A 205 4.30 21.69 -13.74
N ASN A 206 4.75 21.44 -12.51
CA ASN A 206 5.97 22.03 -11.96
C ASN A 206 7.25 21.25 -12.33
N TYR A 207 7.12 20.07 -12.96
CA TYR A 207 8.24 19.16 -13.25
C TYR A 207 8.44 18.89 -14.73
N PHE A 208 7.37 18.89 -15.53
CA PHE A 208 7.46 18.62 -16.96
C PHE A 208 7.83 19.87 -17.73
N THR A 209 8.85 19.80 -18.58
CA THR A 209 9.03 20.79 -19.65
C THR A 209 7.92 20.63 -20.70
N PRO A 210 7.62 21.66 -21.51
CA PRO A 210 6.66 21.55 -22.59
C PRO A 210 6.93 20.37 -23.54
N GLU A 211 8.20 20.06 -23.80
CA GLU A 211 8.62 18.95 -24.67
C GLU A 211 8.37 17.59 -24.01
N GLN A 212 8.66 17.46 -22.71
CA GLN A 212 8.38 16.24 -21.95
C GLN A 212 6.87 15.99 -21.85
N LEU A 213 6.09 17.05 -21.66
CA LEU A 213 4.63 16.96 -21.59
C LEU A 213 4.07 16.48 -22.92
N LYS A 214 4.51 17.10 -24.03
CA LYS A 214 4.11 16.67 -25.37
C LYS A 214 4.45 15.20 -25.62
N MET A 215 5.67 14.77 -25.27
CA MET A 215 6.08 13.37 -25.42
C MET A 215 5.22 12.41 -24.58
N PHE A 216 4.86 12.81 -23.36
CA PHE A 216 3.97 12.02 -22.51
C PHE A 216 2.55 11.95 -23.08
N ASP A 217 1.99 13.07 -23.53
CA ASP A 217 0.64 13.13 -24.09
C ASP A 217 0.52 12.28 -25.35
N GLU A 218 1.53 12.33 -26.25
CA GLU A 218 1.59 11.49 -27.45
C GLU A 218 1.65 9.99 -27.12
N ASP A 219 2.47 9.59 -26.14
CA ASP A 219 2.50 8.19 -25.69
C ASP A 219 1.18 7.79 -25.01
N TYR A 220 0.64 8.62 -24.13
CA TYR A 220 -0.63 8.37 -23.45
C TYR A 220 -1.78 8.17 -24.44
N GLU A 221 -1.93 9.07 -25.42
CA GLU A 221 -2.94 8.95 -26.48
C GLU A 221 -2.79 7.64 -27.26
N LYS A 222 -1.54 7.23 -27.54
CA LYS A 222 -1.26 5.97 -28.23
C LYS A 222 -1.61 4.75 -27.38
N GLN A 223 -1.21 4.71 -26.11
CA GLN A 223 -1.45 3.57 -25.21
C GLN A 223 -2.92 3.44 -24.84
N MET A 224 -3.63 4.56 -24.69
CA MET A 224 -5.00 4.60 -24.20
C MET A 224 -6.04 4.68 -25.32
N LYS A 225 -5.63 4.69 -26.59
CA LYS A 225 -6.49 4.84 -27.77
C LYS A 225 -7.73 3.94 -27.74
N ASP A 226 -7.54 2.68 -27.35
CA ASP A 226 -8.58 1.66 -27.33
C ASP A 226 -9.08 1.33 -25.91
N VAL A 227 -8.70 2.14 -24.92
CA VAL A 227 -9.04 1.95 -23.50
C VAL A 227 -10.11 2.95 -23.08
N HIS A 228 -11.34 2.46 -22.88
CA HIS A 228 -12.47 3.28 -22.45
C HIS A 228 -12.53 3.48 -20.93
N ILE A 229 -11.42 3.93 -20.32
CA ILE A 229 -11.34 4.25 -18.90
C ILE A 229 -11.16 5.76 -18.74
N PRO A 230 -12.19 6.51 -18.33
CA PRO A 230 -12.07 7.96 -18.18
C PRO A 230 -11.15 8.30 -17.01
N PHE A 231 -10.07 9.03 -17.29
CA PHE A 231 -9.20 9.59 -16.26
C PHE A 231 -9.71 10.97 -15.83
N ARG A 232 -10.00 11.13 -14.53
CA ARG A 232 -10.39 12.44 -13.99
C ARG A 232 -9.13 13.21 -13.63
N SER A 233 -8.69 14.08 -14.53
CA SER A 233 -7.54 14.98 -14.32
C SER A 233 -7.93 16.34 -13.71
N LEU A 234 -9.23 16.61 -13.59
CA LEU A 234 -9.80 17.85 -13.07
C LEU A 234 -10.66 17.53 -11.83
N ILE A 235 -10.48 18.32 -10.77
CA ILE A 235 -11.43 18.42 -9.66
C ILE A 235 -12.61 19.27 -10.14
#